data_AF-A0A556QP06-F1
#
_entry.id   AF-A0A556QP06-F1
#
_cell.length_a   1.000
_cell.length_b   1.000
_cell.length_c   1.000
_cell.angle_alpha   90.00
_cell.angle_beta   90.00
_cell.angle_gamma   90.00
#
_symmetry.space_group_name_H-M   'P 1'
#
loop_
_entity.id
_entity.type
_entity.pdbx_description
1 polymer ?
#
loop_
_entity_poly.entity_id
_entity_poly.type
_entity_poly.pdbx_seq_one_letter_code
_entity_poly.pdbx_strand_id
1 'polypeptide(L)'
;MSNPSPSFARRCKWRLEWLVYLALETITGLFTARRAALLGARLGAVAGRLSKRHRRTVNRNLRIAFAGEKSRDEITALADEVFRRSGANLIASLRTATLSEARLNKAVDNENPEVMHAAMAAGRGVVVLLAHMGNWEALAQKFPQILPPGKAATMYRPLNNPVMDARVVATRKRTGLVPFAKGVNPMMLASYLRDGGCLGIISDQRAIGIGETVPFFGRMTVCTPLPAILARRTGAQVVAMSVKTTVPGKWSIKLHKLEGEPTTANCMRLLEVVMRESPADVFWLQDRWKVSRHQPQFVPGKTPRGSTGEQLIAPKKRRCLVWLDRDAAPVPALLSIEPDDLAFEYCVPAGTARPTWIAPDALVHTRPENSGKPTEAWTECLREIDASAALPLDFVYAPNFGKELGKAGREAGVVVTTQP
;
A
#
# COMPACT_ATOMS: atom_id res chain seq x y z
N MET A 1 -24.75 -17.44 -15.89
CA MET A 1 -23.97 -17.56 -17.14
C MET A 1 -22.68 -18.32 -16.83
N SER A 2 -22.56 -19.57 -17.27
CA SER A 2 -21.32 -20.34 -17.14
C SER A 2 -20.22 -19.67 -17.98
N ASN A 3 -19.09 -19.35 -17.36
CA ASN A 3 -17.92 -18.89 -18.11
C ASN A 3 -17.57 -19.95 -19.18
N PRO A 4 -17.29 -19.55 -20.43
CA PRO A 4 -16.93 -20.49 -21.47
C PRO A 4 -15.70 -21.31 -21.04
N SER A 5 -15.70 -22.60 -21.36
CA SER A 5 -14.59 -23.50 -21.09
C SER A 5 -13.28 -22.88 -21.62
N PRO A 6 -12.19 -22.89 -20.83
CA PRO A 6 -10.94 -22.24 -21.21
C PRO A 6 -10.38 -22.89 -22.48
N SER A 7 -9.81 -22.10 -23.39
CA SER A 7 -9.20 -22.62 -24.62
C SER A 7 -8.07 -23.63 -24.34
N PHE A 8 -7.75 -24.48 -25.32
CA PHE A 8 -6.66 -25.46 -25.20
C PHE A 8 -5.32 -24.80 -24.82
N ALA A 9 -4.93 -23.72 -25.51
CA ALA A 9 -3.72 -22.97 -25.21
C ALA A 9 -3.68 -22.46 -23.76
N ARG A 10 -4.81 -21.97 -23.24
CA ARG A 10 -4.92 -21.51 -21.84
C ARG A 10 -4.75 -22.66 -20.86
N ARG A 11 -5.30 -23.84 -21.15
CA ARG A 11 -5.09 -25.05 -20.32
C ARG A 11 -3.63 -25.51 -20.35
N CYS A 12 -2.97 -25.51 -21.51
CA CYS A 12 -1.55 -25.85 -21.61
C CYS A 12 -0.67 -24.87 -20.83
N LYS A 13 -0.94 -23.56 -20.95
CA LYS A 13 -0.28 -22.53 -20.14
C LYS A 13 -0.43 -22.80 -18.65
N TRP A 14 -1.64 -23.13 -18.18
CA TRP A 14 -1.87 -23.45 -16.77
C TRP A 14 -1.13 -24.70 -16.30
N ARG A 15 -1.01 -25.72 -17.14
CA ARG A 15 -0.21 -26.92 -16.83
C ARG A 15 1.28 -26.57 -16.71
N LEU A 16 1.81 -25.75 -17.61
CA LEU A 16 3.20 -25.31 -17.54
C LEU A 16 3.46 -24.47 -16.28
N GLU A 17 2.61 -23.47 -15.99
CA GLU A 17 2.70 -22.68 -14.76
C GLU A 17 2.64 -23.57 -13.50
N TRP A 18 1.79 -24.59 -13.52
CA TRP A 18 1.70 -25.58 -12.44
C TRP A 18 2.97 -26.42 -12.28
N LEU A 19 3.56 -26.91 -13.38
CA LEU A 19 4.82 -27.64 -13.34
C LEU A 19 5.96 -26.77 -12.79
N VAL A 20 6.03 -25.50 -13.20
CA VAL A 20 6.98 -24.52 -12.67
C VAL A 20 6.76 -24.31 -11.17
N TYR A 21 5.50 -24.14 -10.74
CA TYR A 21 5.17 -24.00 -9.33
C TYR A 21 5.60 -25.23 -8.52
N LEU A 22 5.30 -26.44 -8.99
CA LEU A 22 5.71 -27.68 -8.32
C LEU A 22 7.23 -27.83 -8.25
N ALA A 23 7.94 -27.49 -9.32
CA ALA A 23 9.41 -27.51 -9.32
C ALA A 23 9.95 -26.55 -8.27
N LEU A 24 9.42 -25.32 -8.21
CA LEU A 24 9.82 -24.33 -7.21
C LEU A 24 9.46 -24.76 -5.78
N GLU A 25 8.25 -25.29 -5.53
CA GLU A 25 7.86 -25.84 -4.22
C GLU A 25 8.77 -26.99 -3.81
N THR A 26 9.09 -27.91 -4.72
CA THR A 26 9.98 -29.05 -4.47
C THR A 26 11.40 -28.60 -4.15
N ILE A 27 11.98 -27.76 -5.01
CA ILE A 27 13.32 -27.20 -4.84
C ILE A 27 13.42 -26.43 -3.53
N THR A 28 12.46 -25.54 -3.25
CA THR A 28 12.43 -24.78 -1.99
C THR A 28 12.20 -25.66 -0.76
N GLY A 29 11.49 -26.78 -0.92
CA GLY A 29 11.29 -27.81 0.09
C GLY A 29 12.59 -28.46 0.60
N LEU A 30 13.63 -28.50 -0.25
CA LEU A 30 14.98 -28.98 0.11
C LEU A 30 15.74 -28.01 1.04
N PHE A 31 15.28 -26.76 1.15
CA PHE A 31 15.91 -25.73 1.95
C PHE A 31 15.18 -25.48 3.28
N THR A 32 15.93 -24.96 4.26
CA THR A 32 15.33 -24.34 5.45
C THR A 32 14.68 -23.02 5.05
N ALA A 33 13.67 -22.57 5.80
CA ALA A 33 13.02 -21.27 5.58
C ALA A 33 14.05 -20.11 5.55
N ARG A 34 15.11 -20.20 6.37
CA ARG A 34 16.23 -19.26 6.37
C ARG A 34 16.98 -19.22 5.04
N ARG A 35 17.37 -20.37 4.49
CA ARG A 35 18.09 -20.44 3.19
C ARG A 35 17.20 -19.94 2.04
N ALA A 36 15.93 -20.30 2.04
CA ALA A 36 14.95 -19.80 1.09
C ALA A 36 14.80 -18.27 1.18
N ALA A 37 14.71 -17.71 2.39
CA ALA A 37 14.66 -16.27 2.61
C ALA A 37 15.93 -15.54 2.14
N LEU A 38 17.11 -16.10 2.40
CA LEU A 38 18.39 -15.51 1.94
C LEU A 38 18.51 -15.51 0.40
N LEU A 39 18.10 -16.61 -0.25
CA LEU A 39 18.04 -16.66 -1.71
C LEU A 39 17.04 -15.63 -2.26
N GLY A 40 15.84 -15.58 -1.68
CA GLY A 40 14.83 -14.60 -2.04
C GLY A 40 15.29 -13.16 -1.84
N ALA A 41 16.05 -12.86 -0.79
CA ALA A 41 16.62 -11.54 -0.56
C ALA A 41 17.59 -11.12 -1.67
N ARG A 42 18.44 -12.04 -2.13
CA ARG A 42 19.36 -11.80 -3.26
C ARG A 42 18.61 -11.56 -4.56
N LEU A 43 17.63 -12.40 -4.88
CA LEU A 43 16.78 -12.24 -6.06
C LEU A 43 15.98 -10.93 -6.01
N GLY A 44 15.45 -10.59 -4.83
CA GLY A 44 14.76 -9.33 -4.56
C GLY A 44 15.66 -8.12 -4.80
N ALA A 45 16.90 -8.13 -4.30
CA ALA A 45 17.88 -7.07 -4.55
C ALA A 45 18.16 -6.87 -6.05
N VAL A 46 18.34 -7.98 -6.79
CA VAL A 46 18.54 -7.92 -8.26
C VAL A 46 17.30 -7.33 -8.93
N ALA A 47 16.10 -7.83 -8.61
CA ALA A 47 14.84 -7.32 -9.16
C ALA A 47 14.64 -5.82 -8.87
N GLY A 48 15.00 -5.36 -7.67
CA GLY A 48 14.93 -3.96 -7.27
C GLY A 48 15.86 -3.03 -8.06
N ARG A 49 17.01 -3.54 -8.53
CA ARG A 49 17.95 -2.81 -9.40
C ARG A 49 17.46 -2.78 -10.85
N LEU A 50 16.92 -3.88 -11.34
CA LEU A 50 16.44 -3.99 -12.73
C LEU A 50 15.11 -3.27 -12.95
N SER A 51 14.23 -3.24 -11.95
CA SER A 51 12.88 -2.70 -12.10
C SER A 51 12.76 -1.22 -11.71
N LYS A 52 13.27 -0.33 -12.58
CA LYS A 52 13.22 1.13 -12.39
C LYS A 52 11.82 1.65 -12.04
N ARG A 53 10.77 1.11 -12.69
CA ARG A 53 9.37 1.50 -12.44
C ARG A 53 8.91 1.18 -11.01
N HIS A 54 9.11 -0.05 -10.54
CA HIS A 54 8.73 -0.42 -9.18
C HIS A 54 9.59 0.31 -8.16
N ARG A 55 10.88 0.52 -8.44
CA ARG A 55 11.76 1.30 -7.57
C ARG A 55 11.26 2.73 -7.38
N ARG A 56 10.82 3.40 -8.45
CA ARG A 56 10.19 4.73 -8.35
C ARG A 56 8.92 4.69 -7.49
N THR A 57 8.08 3.67 -7.66
CA THR A 57 6.85 3.49 -6.89
C THR A 57 7.15 3.31 -5.40
N VAL A 58 8.07 2.41 -5.04
CA VAL A 58 8.49 2.15 -3.67
C VAL A 58 9.06 3.43 -3.02
N ASN A 59 10.01 4.09 -3.68
CA ASN A 59 10.59 5.34 -3.15
C ASN A 59 9.53 6.42 -2.93
N ARG A 60 8.61 6.62 -3.89
CA ARG A 60 7.55 7.61 -3.74
C ARG A 60 6.61 7.26 -2.58
N ASN A 61 6.21 6.00 -2.45
CA ASN A 61 5.36 5.53 -1.36
C ASN A 61 6.02 5.73 0.01
N LEU A 62 7.31 5.39 0.13
CA LEU A 62 8.07 5.61 1.36
C LEU A 62 8.20 7.11 1.69
N ARG A 63 8.48 7.97 0.69
CA ARG A 63 8.50 9.43 0.89
C ARG A 63 7.16 9.96 1.39
N ILE A 64 6.03 9.42 0.93
CA ILE A 64 4.71 9.78 1.45
C ILE A 64 4.53 9.31 2.89
N ALA A 65 4.90 8.05 3.17
CA ALA A 65 4.74 7.45 4.48
C ALA A 65 5.49 8.23 5.56
N PHE A 66 6.77 8.53 5.30
CA PHE A 66 7.66 9.24 6.22
C PHE A 66 7.59 10.77 6.11
N ALA A 67 7.12 11.33 4.99
CA ALA A 67 6.87 12.77 4.82
C ALA A 67 7.98 13.70 5.37
N GLY A 68 9.24 13.41 5.06
CA GLY A 68 10.39 14.20 5.53
C GLY A 68 11.01 13.75 6.86
N GLU A 69 10.42 12.79 7.58
CA GLU A 69 11.02 12.13 8.76
C GLU A 69 12.33 11.38 8.43
N LYS A 70 12.58 11.12 7.15
CA LYS A 70 13.78 10.43 6.64
C LYS A 70 14.39 11.19 5.48
N SER A 71 15.72 11.21 5.44
CA SER A 71 16.49 11.72 4.31
C SER A 71 16.27 10.88 3.04
N ARG A 72 16.65 11.42 1.88
CA ARG A 72 16.56 10.69 0.60
C ARG A 72 17.39 9.41 0.57
N ASP A 73 18.56 9.43 1.21
CA ASP A 73 19.46 8.29 1.25
C ASP A 73 18.90 7.18 2.15
N GLU A 74 18.33 7.55 3.30
CA GLU A 74 17.60 6.59 4.14
C GLU A 74 16.40 5.98 3.43
N ILE A 75 15.63 6.78 2.69
CA ILE A 75 14.51 6.28 1.88
C ILE A 75 15.01 5.31 0.81
N THR A 76 16.12 5.62 0.15
CA THR A 76 16.72 4.77 -0.89
C THR A 76 17.22 3.45 -0.30
N ALA A 77 17.90 3.51 0.85
CA ALA A 77 18.36 2.32 1.57
C ALA A 77 17.18 1.46 2.06
N LEU A 78 16.12 2.09 2.55
CA LEU A 78 14.88 1.41 2.93
C LEU A 78 14.20 0.78 1.72
N ALA A 79 14.16 1.45 0.57
CA ALA A 79 13.61 0.90 -0.67
C ALA A 79 14.39 -0.36 -1.10
N ASP A 80 15.72 -0.36 -0.99
CA ASP A 80 16.54 -1.56 -1.25
C ASP A 80 16.17 -2.70 -0.31
N GLU A 81 15.97 -2.40 0.97
CA GLU A 81 15.58 -3.39 1.96
C GLU A 81 14.16 -3.92 1.72
N VAL A 82 13.22 -3.08 1.28
CA VAL A 82 11.87 -3.50 0.86
C VAL A 82 11.94 -4.53 -0.26
N PHE A 83 12.81 -4.33 -1.26
CA PHE A 83 12.99 -5.31 -2.33
C PHE A 83 13.59 -6.62 -1.83
N ARG A 84 14.60 -6.55 -0.95
CA ARG A 84 15.19 -7.74 -0.32
C ARG A 84 14.13 -8.51 0.48
N ARG A 85 13.39 -7.85 1.38
CA ARG A 85 12.37 -8.53 2.22
C ARG A 85 11.20 -9.03 1.42
N SER A 86 10.75 -8.30 0.39
CA SER A 86 9.70 -8.78 -0.51
C SER A 86 10.12 -10.06 -1.21
N GLY A 87 11.35 -10.12 -1.74
CA GLY A 87 11.89 -11.33 -2.35
C GLY A 87 12.07 -12.47 -1.34
N ALA A 88 12.62 -12.16 -0.16
CA ALA A 88 12.81 -13.11 0.92
C ALA A 88 11.49 -13.76 1.35
N ASN A 89 10.47 -12.95 1.61
CA ASN A 89 9.15 -13.41 2.04
C ASN A 89 8.43 -14.18 0.93
N LEU A 90 8.56 -13.76 -0.34
CA LEU A 90 7.99 -14.50 -1.47
C LEU A 90 8.57 -15.91 -1.61
N ILE A 91 9.90 -16.04 -1.61
CA ILE A 91 10.55 -17.35 -1.77
C ILE A 91 10.36 -18.21 -0.50
N ALA A 92 10.47 -17.61 0.69
CA ALA A 92 10.24 -18.32 1.94
C ALA A 92 8.78 -18.79 2.09
N SER A 93 7.80 -18.10 1.47
CA SER A 93 6.38 -18.49 1.49
C SER A 93 6.12 -19.88 0.91
N LEU A 94 6.87 -20.29 -0.12
CA LEU A 94 6.78 -21.65 -0.66
C LEU A 94 7.15 -22.70 0.41
N ARG A 95 8.09 -22.38 1.30
CA ARG A 95 8.48 -23.25 2.40
C ARG A 95 7.52 -23.18 3.58
N THR A 96 7.12 -21.97 4.00
CA THR A 96 6.26 -21.77 5.19
C THR A 96 4.86 -22.32 4.99
N ALA A 97 4.35 -22.32 3.75
CA ALA A 97 3.08 -22.96 3.40
C ALA A 97 3.04 -24.47 3.76
N THR A 98 4.18 -25.14 3.82
CA THR A 98 4.29 -26.59 4.05
C THR A 98 5.05 -26.95 5.34
N LEU A 99 5.35 -25.98 6.21
CA LEU A 99 5.95 -26.29 7.50
C LEU A 99 4.97 -27.06 8.39
N SER A 100 5.52 -27.97 9.22
CA SER A 100 4.78 -28.54 10.33
C SER A 100 4.52 -27.48 11.40
N GLU A 101 3.45 -27.67 12.16
CA GLU A 101 3.07 -26.76 13.26
C GLU A 101 4.23 -26.52 14.25
N ALA A 102 4.92 -27.58 14.70
CA ALA A 102 6.06 -27.45 15.59
C ALA A 102 7.21 -26.60 15.01
N ARG A 103 7.47 -26.70 13.70
CA ARG A 103 8.50 -25.88 13.04
C ARG A 103 8.03 -24.45 12.84
N LEU A 104 6.76 -24.24 12.52
CA LEU A 104 6.16 -22.91 12.40
C LEU A 104 6.19 -22.18 13.74
N ASN A 105 5.86 -22.86 14.85
CA ASN A 105 5.90 -22.29 16.20
C ASN A 105 7.31 -21.88 16.65
N LYS A 106 8.36 -22.53 16.13
CA LYS A 106 9.76 -22.11 16.35
C LYS A 106 10.21 -20.96 15.45
N ALA A 107 9.48 -20.69 14.37
CA ALA A 107 9.81 -19.66 13.38
C ALA A 107 8.96 -18.39 13.53
N VAL A 108 7.82 -18.47 14.22
CA VAL A 108 6.85 -17.37 14.36
C VAL A 108 6.49 -17.15 15.82
N ASP A 109 6.98 -16.03 16.35
CA ASP A 109 6.66 -15.53 17.68
C ASP A 109 5.36 -14.71 17.63
N ASN A 110 4.62 -14.69 18.75
CA ASN A 110 3.42 -13.88 18.91
C ASN A 110 3.69 -12.80 19.97
N GLU A 111 3.43 -11.55 19.62
CA GLU A 111 3.51 -10.38 20.49
C GLU A 111 2.10 -9.84 20.75
N ASN A 112 1.82 -9.51 22.00
CA ASN A 112 0.53 -9.01 22.50
C ASN A 112 -0.68 -9.94 22.24
N PRO A 113 -0.60 -11.27 22.50
CA PRO A 113 -1.72 -12.20 22.28
C PRO A 113 -2.99 -11.82 23.07
N GLU A 114 -2.84 -11.14 24.21
CA GLU A 114 -3.94 -10.67 25.05
C GLU A 114 -4.92 -9.74 24.33
N VAL A 115 -4.47 -9.00 23.31
CA VAL A 115 -5.34 -8.16 22.46
C VAL A 115 -6.37 -9.01 21.73
N MET A 116 -5.96 -10.15 21.17
CA MET A 116 -6.90 -11.08 20.52
C MET A 116 -7.80 -11.75 21.55
N HIS A 117 -7.26 -12.17 22.69
CA HIS A 117 -8.05 -12.81 23.75
C HIS A 117 -9.17 -11.89 24.25
N ALA A 118 -8.85 -10.62 24.52
CA ALA A 118 -9.85 -9.62 24.94
C ALA A 118 -10.90 -9.36 23.85
N ALA A 119 -10.49 -9.29 22.58
CA ALA A 119 -11.40 -9.08 21.47
C ALA A 119 -12.37 -10.26 21.27
N MET A 120 -11.87 -11.49 21.39
CA MET A 120 -12.68 -12.72 21.29
C MET A 120 -13.62 -12.89 22.49
N ALA A 121 -13.18 -12.53 23.70
CA ALA A 121 -13.99 -12.60 24.92
C ALA A 121 -15.26 -11.73 24.87
N ALA A 122 -15.28 -10.69 24.03
CA ALA A 122 -16.48 -9.89 23.80
C ALA A 122 -17.63 -10.65 23.10
N GLY A 123 -17.37 -11.83 22.53
CA GLY A 123 -18.40 -12.72 21.96
C GLY A 123 -19.06 -12.24 20.67
N ARG A 124 -18.65 -11.07 20.12
CA ARG A 124 -19.26 -10.44 18.93
C ARG A 124 -18.49 -10.66 17.62
N GLY A 125 -17.49 -11.55 17.64
CA GLY A 125 -16.56 -11.75 16.54
C GLY A 125 -15.49 -10.67 16.43
N VAL A 126 -14.52 -10.88 15.54
CA VAL A 126 -13.36 -10.00 15.38
C VAL A 126 -13.05 -9.78 13.91
N VAL A 127 -12.90 -8.53 13.50
CA VAL A 127 -12.32 -8.14 12.21
C VAL A 127 -10.84 -7.84 12.41
N VAL A 128 -9.98 -8.53 11.66
CA VAL A 128 -8.53 -8.34 11.72
C VAL A 128 -8.06 -7.58 10.49
N LEU A 129 -7.58 -6.36 10.71
CA LEU A 129 -6.93 -5.56 9.67
C LEU A 129 -5.53 -6.11 9.40
N LEU A 130 -5.23 -6.29 8.12
CA LEU A 130 -3.93 -6.72 7.64
C LEU A 130 -3.41 -5.75 6.58
N ALA A 131 -2.10 -5.59 6.52
CA ALA A 131 -1.39 -5.03 5.39
C ALA A 131 -0.70 -6.15 4.59
N HIS A 132 -0.36 -5.91 3.33
CA HIS A 132 0.53 -6.80 2.58
C HIS A 132 1.95 -6.63 3.15
N MET A 133 2.26 -7.33 4.24
CA MET A 133 3.59 -7.28 4.86
C MET A 133 4.05 -8.64 5.40
N GLY A 134 5.36 -8.82 5.48
CA GLY A 134 5.98 -10.01 6.05
C GLY A 134 5.69 -11.28 5.24
N ASN A 135 5.79 -12.44 5.90
CA ASN A 135 5.49 -13.74 5.27
C ASN A 135 4.02 -14.11 5.48
N TRP A 136 3.23 -13.94 4.42
CA TRP A 136 1.78 -14.15 4.48
C TRP A 136 1.37 -15.62 4.59
N GLU A 137 2.18 -16.57 4.10
CA GLU A 137 1.87 -17.99 4.29
C GLU A 137 2.17 -18.44 5.73
N ALA A 138 3.21 -17.90 6.37
CA ALA A 138 3.46 -18.12 7.79
C ALA A 138 2.30 -17.57 8.64
N LEU A 139 1.82 -16.36 8.33
CA LEU A 139 0.62 -15.81 8.96
C LEU A 139 -0.60 -16.70 8.72
N ALA A 140 -0.86 -17.12 7.48
CA ALA A 140 -2.03 -17.95 7.15
C ALA A 140 -2.04 -19.29 7.91
N GLN A 141 -0.86 -19.88 8.16
CA GLN A 141 -0.76 -21.12 8.93
C GLN A 141 -0.77 -20.89 10.45
N LYS A 142 -0.26 -19.75 10.94
CA LYS A 142 -0.20 -19.42 12.37
C LYS A 142 -1.52 -18.86 12.89
N PHE A 143 -2.27 -18.14 12.07
CA PHE A 143 -3.49 -17.44 12.48
C PHE A 143 -4.57 -18.36 13.07
N PRO A 144 -4.85 -19.55 12.51
CA PRO A 144 -5.76 -20.50 13.15
C PRO A 144 -5.28 -21.05 14.50
N GLN A 145 -3.96 -21.09 14.74
CA GLN A 145 -3.38 -21.66 15.97
C GLN A 145 -3.54 -20.75 17.20
N ILE A 146 -3.83 -19.47 16.98
CA ILE A 146 -4.06 -18.49 18.06
C ILE A 146 -5.55 -18.25 18.31
N LEU A 147 -6.43 -19.09 17.74
CA LEU A 147 -7.88 -18.97 17.80
C LEU A 147 -8.53 -20.34 18.09
N PRO A 148 -9.77 -20.36 18.61
CA PRO A 148 -10.52 -21.61 18.71
C PRO A 148 -10.72 -22.26 17.32
N PRO A 149 -10.79 -23.60 17.25
CA PRO A 149 -10.97 -24.32 15.99
C PRO A 149 -12.14 -23.79 15.16
N GLY A 150 -11.91 -23.58 13.85
CA GLY A 150 -12.91 -23.09 12.90
C GLY A 150 -13.25 -21.60 12.99
N LYS A 151 -12.66 -20.85 13.93
CA LYS A 151 -12.91 -19.41 14.11
C LYS A 151 -11.95 -18.50 13.34
N ALA A 152 -11.01 -19.04 12.57
CA ALA A 152 -10.11 -18.24 11.73
C ALA A 152 -10.55 -18.23 10.27
N ALA A 153 -10.84 -17.06 9.72
CA ALA A 153 -11.15 -16.86 8.31
C ALA A 153 -10.30 -15.76 7.68
N THR A 154 -10.12 -15.82 6.36
CA THR A 154 -9.47 -14.73 5.60
C THR A 154 -10.19 -14.48 4.30
N MET A 155 -10.25 -13.22 3.88
CA MET A 155 -10.60 -12.90 2.50
C MET A 155 -9.39 -13.12 1.58
N TYR A 156 -9.62 -13.61 0.34
CA TYR A 156 -8.57 -13.74 -0.67
C TYR A 156 -9.11 -13.52 -2.09
N ARG A 157 -8.22 -13.17 -3.02
CA ARG A 157 -8.55 -13.17 -4.45
C ARG A 157 -8.10 -14.50 -5.06
N PRO A 158 -9.00 -15.26 -5.72
CA PRO A 158 -8.59 -16.47 -6.44
C PRO A 158 -7.46 -16.20 -7.44
N LEU A 159 -6.51 -17.12 -7.51
CA LEU A 159 -5.43 -17.08 -8.50
C LEU A 159 -6.01 -17.29 -9.91
N ASN A 160 -5.36 -16.71 -10.91
CA ASN A 160 -5.82 -16.80 -12.30
C ASN A 160 -5.71 -18.23 -12.87
N ASN A 161 -4.83 -19.05 -12.28
CA ASN A 161 -4.67 -20.45 -12.60
C ASN A 161 -5.42 -21.29 -11.55
N PRO A 162 -6.51 -21.98 -11.93
CA PRO A 162 -7.38 -22.69 -11.00
C PRO A 162 -6.70 -23.89 -10.32
N VAL A 163 -5.70 -24.51 -10.96
CA VAL A 163 -4.97 -25.65 -10.39
C VAL A 163 -4.08 -25.17 -9.24
N MET A 164 -3.37 -24.07 -9.45
CA MET A 164 -2.56 -23.43 -8.40
C MET A 164 -3.45 -22.88 -7.28
N ASP A 165 -4.60 -22.28 -7.62
CA ASP A 165 -5.57 -21.80 -6.62
C ASP A 165 -6.03 -22.93 -5.68
N ALA A 166 -6.44 -24.07 -6.26
CA ALA A 166 -6.88 -25.23 -5.50
C ALA A 166 -5.80 -25.73 -4.54
N ARG A 167 -4.53 -25.78 -4.97
CA ARG A 167 -3.39 -26.17 -4.12
C ARG A 167 -3.17 -25.21 -2.95
N VAL A 168 -3.19 -23.89 -3.19
CA VAL A 168 -3.01 -22.87 -2.15
C VAL A 168 -4.17 -22.92 -1.14
N VAL A 169 -5.40 -22.99 -1.64
CA VAL A 169 -6.61 -23.09 -0.80
C VAL A 169 -6.58 -24.35 0.06
N ALA A 170 -6.26 -25.52 -0.51
CA ALA A 170 -6.16 -26.76 0.24
C ALA A 170 -5.08 -26.69 1.33
N THR A 171 -3.93 -26.07 1.02
CA THR A 171 -2.81 -25.91 1.95
C THR A 171 -3.16 -25.05 3.15
N ARG A 172 -3.93 -23.97 2.93
CA ARG A 172 -4.40 -23.07 4.00
C ARG A 172 -5.55 -23.70 4.81
N LYS A 173 -6.43 -24.47 4.18
CA LYS A 173 -7.51 -25.21 4.87
C LYS A 173 -6.99 -26.28 5.82
N ARG A 174 -5.81 -26.86 5.56
CA ARG A 174 -5.19 -27.89 6.41
C ARG A 174 -5.01 -27.45 7.87
N THR A 175 -4.80 -26.16 8.12
CA THR A 175 -4.65 -25.60 9.47
C THR A 175 -5.96 -25.08 10.07
N GLY A 176 -7.10 -25.29 9.39
CA GLY A 176 -8.41 -24.82 9.85
C GLY A 176 -8.77 -23.40 9.42
N LEU A 177 -7.96 -22.75 8.57
CA LEU A 177 -8.30 -21.45 8.00
C LEU A 177 -9.47 -21.57 7.01
N VAL A 178 -10.47 -20.71 7.16
CA VAL A 178 -11.64 -20.62 6.27
C VAL A 178 -11.42 -19.51 5.23
N PRO A 179 -11.18 -19.83 3.94
CA PRO A 179 -10.95 -18.82 2.92
C PRO A 179 -12.28 -18.35 2.30
N PHE A 180 -12.52 -17.04 2.35
CA PHE A 180 -13.61 -16.38 1.63
C PHE A 180 -13.09 -15.71 0.35
N ALA A 181 -13.55 -16.17 -0.81
CA ALA A 181 -13.16 -15.60 -2.08
C ALA A 181 -13.71 -14.17 -2.27
N LYS A 182 -12.95 -13.29 -2.92
CA LYS A 182 -13.41 -11.96 -3.29
C LYS A 182 -14.68 -12.06 -4.16
N GLY A 183 -15.69 -11.26 -3.83
CA GLY A 183 -17.01 -11.32 -4.46
C GLY A 183 -18.01 -12.23 -3.73
N VAL A 184 -17.59 -12.86 -2.64
CA VAL A 184 -18.49 -13.53 -1.70
C VAL A 184 -19.62 -12.60 -1.25
N ASN A 185 -20.81 -13.17 -1.02
CA ASN A 185 -21.93 -12.45 -0.45
C ASN A 185 -21.52 -11.83 0.91
N PRO A 186 -21.57 -10.49 1.09
CA PRO A 186 -21.22 -9.84 2.34
C PRO A 186 -22.01 -10.35 3.56
N MET A 187 -23.22 -10.87 3.35
CA MET A 187 -24.02 -11.48 4.43
C MET A 187 -23.37 -12.72 5.03
N MET A 188 -22.61 -13.50 4.25
CA MET A 188 -21.87 -14.65 4.76
C MET A 188 -20.72 -14.22 5.67
N LEU A 189 -20.02 -13.13 5.31
CA LEU A 189 -19.00 -12.54 6.17
C LEU A 189 -19.62 -12.03 7.49
N ALA A 190 -20.75 -11.33 7.39
CA ALA A 190 -21.46 -10.83 8.56
C ALA A 190 -22.03 -11.95 9.45
N SER A 191 -22.48 -13.07 8.87
CA SER A 191 -22.90 -14.25 9.64
C SER A 191 -21.73 -14.88 10.38
N TYR A 192 -20.61 -15.11 9.68
CA TYR A 192 -19.41 -15.68 10.27
C TYR A 192 -18.90 -14.88 11.48
N LEU A 193 -18.94 -13.55 11.39
CA LEU A 193 -18.59 -12.66 12.51
C LEU A 193 -19.59 -12.75 13.67
N ARG A 194 -20.91 -12.76 13.38
CA ARG A 194 -21.94 -12.91 14.41
C ARG A 194 -21.87 -14.26 15.14
N ASP A 195 -21.37 -15.29 14.47
CA ASP A 195 -21.09 -16.60 15.07
C ASP A 195 -19.81 -16.61 15.93
N GLY A 196 -19.23 -15.44 16.22
CA GLY A 196 -18.00 -15.30 17.00
C GLY A 196 -16.72 -15.63 16.22
N GLY A 197 -16.77 -15.60 14.88
CA GLY A 197 -15.61 -15.82 14.02
C GLY A 197 -14.65 -14.63 13.98
N CYS A 198 -13.42 -14.89 13.56
CA CYS A 198 -12.35 -13.92 13.38
C CYS A 198 -11.97 -13.85 11.90
N LEU A 199 -12.17 -12.69 11.27
CA LEU A 199 -12.03 -12.50 9.81
C LEU A 199 -10.87 -11.55 9.48
N GLY A 200 -9.81 -12.09 8.89
CA GLY A 200 -8.69 -11.34 8.30
C GLY A 200 -9.06 -10.66 6.98
N ILE A 201 -8.82 -9.35 6.90
CA ILE A 201 -9.07 -8.53 5.72
C ILE A 201 -7.83 -7.67 5.42
N ILE A 202 -7.18 -7.96 4.30
CA ILE A 202 -6.08 -7.11 3.83
C ILE A 202 -6.66 -5.82 3.21
N SER A 203 -6.28 -4.68 3.79
CA SER A 203 -7.00 -3.40 3.59
C SER A 203 -6.08 -2.22 3.22
N ASP A 204 -4.80 -2.48 2.98
CA ASP A 204 -3.78 -1.47 2.64
C ASP A 204 -3.73 -1.11 1.14
N GLN A 205 -4.46 -1.81 0.27
CA GLN A 205 -4.51 -1.49 -1.16
C GLN A 205 -5.51 -0.37 -1.48
N ARG A 206 -5.31 0.27 -2.64
CA ARG A 206 -6.28 1.24 -3.18
C ARG A 206 -7.56 0.54 -3.61
N ALA A 207 -8.68 0.98 -3.07
CA ALA A 207 -10.00 0.54 -3.54
C ALA A 207 -10.33 1.19 -4.88
N ILE A 208 -10.90 0.41 -5.80
CA ILE A 208 -11.30 0.85 -7.14
C ILE A 208 -12.83 0.70 -7.23
N GLY A 209 -13.52 1.77 -7.63
CA GLY A 209 -14.98 1.78 -7.80
C GLY A 209 -15.75 2.08 -6.50
N ILE A 210 -15.63 1.21 -5.49
CA ILE A 210 -16.39 1.32 -4.24
C ILE A 210 -15.39 1.50 -3.09
N GLY A 211 -15.36 2.70 -2.50
CA GLY A 211 -14.53 2.99 -1.34
C GLY A 211 -14.83 4.35 -0.73
N GLU A 212 -14.38 4.57 0.49
CA GLU A 212 -14.45 5.86 1.19
C GLU A 212 -13.14 6.61 0.99
N THR A 213 -13.21 7.93 0.78
CA THR A 213 -12.01 8.75 0.75
C THR A 213 -11.67 9.13 2.18
N VAL A 214 -10.50 8.71 2.65
CA VAL A 214 -9.98 9.00 3.99
C VAL A 214 -8.46 9.26 3.93
N PRO A 215 -7.86 9.89 4.96
CA PRO A 215 -6.41 10.02 5.04
C PRO A 215 -5.75 8.66 5.20
N PHE A 216 -4.64 8.44 4.49
CA PHE A 216 -3.71 7.33 4.72
C PHE A 216 -2.27 7.82 4.51
N PHE A 217 -1.47 7.75 5.57
CA PHE A 217 -0.18 8.41 5.73
C PHE A 217 -0.22 9.93 5.52
N GLY A 218 -1.34 10.56 5.87
CA GLY A 218 -1.56 12.00 5.70
C GLY A 218 -1.91 12.44 4.27
N ARG A 219 -2.10 11.50 3.33
CA ARG A 219 -2.64 11.79 2.00
C ARG A 219 -4.01 11.17 1.80
N MET A 220 -4.93 11.95 1.24
CA MET A 220 -6.27 11.44 0.91
C MET A 220 -6.19 10.40 -0.20
N THR A 221 -6.82 9.26 0.03
CA THR A 221 -6.93 8.20 -0.95
C THR A 221 -8.20 7.39 -0.72
N VAL A 222 -8.64 6.68 -1.75
CA VAL A 222 -9.80 5.80 -1.65
C VAL A 222 -9.39 4.50 -0.94
N CYS A 223 -10.07 4.19 0.16
CA CYS A 223 -9.84 3.03 1.02
C CYS A 223 -11.08 2.15 1.07
N THR A 224 -10.89 0.87 1.37
CA THR A 224 -12.02 -0.05 1.54
C THR A 224 -12.72 0.24 2.88
N PRO A 225 -14.04 0.50 2.89
CA PRO A 225 -14.80 0.67 4.13
C PRO A 225 -15.25 -0.67 4.71
N LEU A 226 -14.95 -1.79 4.05
CA LEU A 226 -15.46 -3.12 4.41
C LEU A 226 -15.19 -3.50 5.88
N PRO A 227 -13.98 -3.32 6.44
CA PRO A 227 -13.75 -3.65 7.85
C PRO A 227 -14.64 -2.86 8.80
N ALA A 228 -14.74 -1.55 8.56
CA ALA A 228 -15.54 -0.62 9.35
C ALA A 228 -17.05 -0.94 9.24
N ILE A 229 -17.54 -1.23 8.03
CA ILE A 229 -18.93 -1.63 7.80
C ILE A 229 -19.26 -2.95 8.50
N LEU A 230 -18.38 -3.96 8.38
CA LEU A 230 -18.59 -5.26 9.03
C LEU A 230 -18.63 -5.13 10.55
N ALA A 231 -17.68 -4.41 11.13
CA ALA A 231 -17.64 -4.15 12.57
C ALA A 231 -18.94 -3.47 13.05
N ARG A 232 -19.36 -2.36 12.41
CA ARG A 232 -20.60 -1.66 12.80
C ARG A 232 -21.86 -2.51 12.64
N ARG A 233 -21.94 -3.33 11.58
CA ARG A 233 -23.14 -4.17 11.31
C ARG A 233 -23.23 -5.41 12.20
N THR A 234 -22.12 -5.89 12.73
CA THR A 234 -22.08 -7.15 13.49
C THR A 234 -21.78 -6.95 14.97
N GLY A 235 -21.29 -5.77 15.37
CA GLY A 235 -20.75 -5.52 16.71
C GLY A 235 -19.34 -6.09 16.92
N ALA A 236 -18.72 -6.63 15.86
CA ALA A 236 -17.39 -7.23 15.95
C ALA A 236 -16.34 -6.20 16.37
N GLN A 237 -15.39 -6.67 17.19
CA GLN A 237 -14.22 -5.89 17.55
C GLN A 237 -13.29 -5.73 16.34
N VAL A 238 -12.50 -4.65 16.31
CA VAL A 238 -11.48 -4.46 15.28
C VAL A 238 -10.11 -4.49 15.93
N VAL A 239 -9.24 -5.35 15.41
CA VAL A 239 -7.82 -5.43 15.76
C VAL A 239 -7.01 -5.42 14.47
N ALA A 240 -5.69 -5.28 14.58
CA ALA A 240 -4.80 -5.43 13.44
C ALA A 240 -3.60 -6.33 13.78
N MET A 241 -2.98 -6.93 12.77
CA MET A 241 -1.78 -7.73 12.93
C MET A 241 -0.66 -7.24 12.02
N SER A 242 0.51 -6.96 12.59
CA SER A 242 1.75 -6.74 11.84
C SER A 242 2.57 -8.02 11.79
N VAL A 243 3.13 -8.33 10.62
CA VAL A 243 4.05 -9.46 10.43
C VAL A 243 5.43 -8.93 10.09
N LYS A 244 6.35 -8.96 11.05
CA LYS A 244 7.73 -8.47 10.87
C LYS A 244 8.70 -9.63 10.70
N THR A 245 9.67 -9.48 9.81
CA THR A 245 10.83 -10.38 9.74
C THR A 245 11.79 -10.00 10.86
N THR A 246 12.05 -10.91 11.81
CA THR A 246 12.98 -10.67 12.92
C THR A 246 14.41 -10.99 12.50
N VAL A 247 14.59 -12.13 11.84
CA VAL A 247 15.81 -12.55 11.16
C VAL A 247 15.42 -13.42 9.95
N PRO A 248 16.30 -13.65 8.96
CA PRO A 248 15.96 -14.47 7.81
C PRO A 248 15.36 -15.84 8.18
N GLY A 249 14.11 -16.07 7.78
CA GLY A 249 13.37 -17.31 8.06
C GLY A 249 12.68 -17.36 9.42
N LYS A 250 12.64 -16.25 10.17
CA LYS A 250 11.85 -16.08 11.39
C LYS A 250 11.04 -14.78 11.32
N TRP A 251 9.86 -14.82 11.91
CA TRP A 251 8.91 -13.72 11.91
C TRP A 251 8.32 -13.53 13.30
N SER A 252 7.77 -12.35 13.53
CA SER A 252 6.94 -12.06 14.69
C SER A 252 5.62 -11.46 14.23
N ILE A 253 4.55 -11.89 14.87
CA ILE A 253 3.19 -11.41 14.68
C ILE A 253 2.82 -10.59 15.91
N LYS A 254 2.61 -9.29 15.73
CA LYS A 254 2.16 -8.40 16.81
C LYS A 254 0.73 -7.97 16.58
N LEU A 255 -0.09 -8.05 17.62
CA LEU A 255 -1.48 -7.60 17.62
C LEU A 255 -1.60 -6.17 18.12
N HIS A 256 -2.49 -5.41 17.48
CA HIS A 256 -2.75 -4.00 17.76
C HIS A 256 -4.24 -3.79 17.96
N LYS A 257 -4.61 -3.06 19.01
CA LYS A 257 -5.99 -2.70 19.31
C LYS A 257 -6.40 -1.46 18.52
N LEU A 258 -7.65 -1.42 18.07
CA LEU A 258 -8.25 -0.19 17.55
C LEU A 258 -8.64 0.74 18.70
N GLU A 259 -8.21 1.99 18.61
CA GLU A 259 -8.68 3.06 19.49
C GLU A 259 -9.86 3.81 18.85
N GLY A 260 -10.93 3.99 19.63
CA GLY A 260 -12.17 4.65 19.20
C GLY A 260 -13.07 3.80 18.29
N GLU A 261 -14.05 4.46 17.68
CA GLU A 261 -15.07 3.81 16.84
C GLU A 261 -14.47 3.20 15.55
N PRO A 262 -15.02 2.08 15.05
CA PRO A 262 -14.58 1.43 13.82
C PRO A 262 -15.07 2.19 12.57
N THR A 263 -14.46 3.35 12.35
CA THR A 263 -14.57 4.14 11.12
C THR A 263 -13.47 3.73 10.14
N THR A 264 -13.67 4.00 8.85
CA THR A 264 -12.65 3.70 7.84
C THR A 264 -11.35 4.47 8.11
N ALA A 265 -11.44 5.73 8.56
CA ALA A 265 -10.28 6.55 8.91
C ALA A 265 -9.49 5.97 10.10
N ASN A 266 -10.18 5.54 11.17
CA ASN A 266 -9.52 4.92 12.32
C ASN A 266 -8.87 3.57 11.95
N CYS A 267 -9.52 2.77 11.09
CA CYS A 267 -8.94 1.55 10.55
C CYS A 267 -7.66 1.82 9.75
N MET A 268 -7.65 2.86 8.91
CA MET A 268 -6.46 3.24 8.15
C MET A 268 -5.34 3.76 9.05
N ARG A 269 -5.65 4.54 10.09
CA ARG A 269 -4.67 4.98 11.09
C ARG A 269 -4.03 3.80 11.83
N LEU A 270 -4.82 2.79 12.19
CA LEU A 270 -4.29 1.56 12.79
C LEU A 270 -3.37 0.80 11.82
N LEU A 271 -3.71 0.77 10.52
CA LEU A 271 -2.81 0.20 9.51
C LEU A 271 -1.50 0.99 9.35
N GLU A 272 -1.51 2.31 9.53
CA GLU A 272 -0.27 3.11 9.53
C GLU A 272 0.66 2.67 10.68
N VAL A 273 0.12 2.42 11.88
CA VAL A 273 0.87 1.88 13.02
C VAL A 273 1.46 0.51 12.68
N VAL A 274 0.62 -0.41 12.18
CA VAL A 274 1.02 -1.77 11.76
C VAL A 274 2.15 -1.74 10.73
N MET A 275 2.05 -0.88 9.72
CA MET A 275 3.05 -0.77 8.66
C MET A 275 4.35 -0.10 9.15
N ARG A 276 4.26 0.77 10.16
CA ARG A 276 5.42 1.42 10.79
C ARG A 276 6.22 0.50 11.72
N GLU A 277 5.64 -0.61 12.19
CA GLU A 277 6.38 -1.63 12.97
C GLU A 277 7.55 -2.24 12.16
N SER A 278 7.35 -2.46 10.86
CA SER A 278 8.41 -2.90 9.97
C SER A 278 8.15 -2.42 8.54
N PRO A 279 8.52 -1.15 8.23
CA PRO A 279 8.29 -0.55 6.91
C PRO A 279 8.97 -1.34 5.79
N ALA A 280 10.08 -2.01 6.09
CA ALA A 280 10.80 -2.86 5.16
C ALA A 280 10.04 -4.14 4.78
N ASP A 281 9.17 -4.65 5.65
CA ASP A 281 8.38 -5.85 5.37
C ASP A 281 7.12 -5.57 4.55
N VAL A 282 6.72 -4.31 4.43
CA VAL A 282 5.53 -3.89 3.67
C VAL A 282 5.78 -3.96 2.16
N PHE A 283 4.80 -4.45 1.41
CA PHE A 283 4.84 -4.59 -0.03
C PHE A 283 4.52 -3.27 -0.75
N TRP A 284 5.44 -2.31 -0.66
CA TRP A 284 5.31 -0.95 -1.24
C TRP A 284 5.32 -0.86 -2.78
N LEU A 285 5.24 -1.99 -3.49
CA LEU A 285 5.32 -2.02 -4.95
C LEU A 285 4.03 -1.57 -5.65
N GLN A 286 2.95 -1.39 -4.89
CA GLN A 286 1.67 -0.96 -5.42
C GLN A 286 1.57 0.56 -5.50
N ASP A 287 1.00 1.06 -6.59
CA ASP A 287 0.74 2.50 -6.76
C ASP A 287 -0.50 2.93 -5.96
N ARG A 288 -0.34 2.98 -4.63
CA ARG A 288 -1.41 3.19 -3.65
C ARG A 288 -2.07 4.55 -3.76
N TRP A 289 -1.28 5.58 -4.05
CA TRP A 289 -1.72 6.98 -4.19
C TRP A 289 -1.75 7.42 -5.66
N LYS A 290 -2.05 6.50 -6.58
CA LYS A 290 -2.15 6.80 -8.00
C LYS A 290 -3.12 7.95 -8.26
N VAL A 291 -2.62 8.99 -8.93
CA VAL A 291 -3.40 10.13 -9.37
C VAL A 291 -4.37 9.70 -10.48
N SER A 292 -5.66 10.00 -10.34
CA SER A 292 -6.65 9.73 -11.38
C SER A 292 -7.68 10.85 -11.46
N ARG A 293 -8.18 11.14 -12.67
CA ARG A 293 -9.20 12.18 -12.91
C ARG A 293 -10.47 12.03 -12.06
N HIS A 294 -10.82 10.79 -11.73
CA HIS A 294 -12.08 10.45 -11.08
C HIS A 294 -11.96 10.31 -9.56
N GLN A 295 -10.77 10.48 -8.99
CA GLN A 295 -10.58 10.32 -7.56
C GLN A 295 -10.26 11.63 -6.88
N PRO A 296 -10.85 11.86 -5.70
CA PRO A 296 -10.67 13.11 -5.01
C PRO A 296 -9.26 13.16 -4.43
N GLN A 297 -8.58 14.26 -4.72
CA GLN A 297 -7.28 14.57 -4.14
C GLN A 297 -7.52 15.70 -3.16
N PHE A 298 -6.81 15.65 -2.03
CA PHE A 298 -6.86 16.76 -1.11
C PHE A 298 -6.16 17.95 -1.76
N VAL A 299 -6.93 18.99 -2.02
CA VAL A 299 -6.43 20.34 -2.25
C VAL A 299 -6.90 21.13 -1.04
N PRO A 300 -6.03 21.88 -0.35
CA PRO A 300 -6.43 22.78 0.73
C PRO A 300 -7.67 23.60 0.33
N GLY A 301 -8.64 23.76 1.24
CA GLY A 301 -9.91 24.46 0.97
C GLY A 301 -10.98 23.64 0.22
N LYS A 302 -10.71 22.42 -0.24
CA LYS A 302 -11.70 21.52 -0.84
C LYS A 302 -11.89 20.23 -0.05
N THR A 303 -13.11 20.01 0.41
CA THR A 303 -13.55 18.70 0.92
C THR A 303 -13.48 17.66 -0.20
N PRO A 304 -12.66 16.60 -0.07
CA PRO A 304 -12.58 15.53 -1.06
C PRO A 304 -13.97 14.94 -1.33
N ARG A 305 -14.34 14.81 -2.61
CA ARG A 305 -15.65 14.27 -3.03
C ARG A 305 -15.89 12.89 -2.42
N GLY A 306 -16.95 12.71 -1.63
CA GLY A 306 -17.22 11.44 -0.95
C GLY A 306 -16.39 11.19 0.32
N SER A 307 -15.81 12.23 0.91
CA SER A 307 -15.41 12.22 2.32
C SER A 307 -16.61 12.50 3.21
N THR A 308 -16.66 11.86 4.37
CA THR A 308 -17.65 12.06 5.44
C THR A 308 -16.93 12.77 6.58
N GLY A 309 -17.41 13.95 7.01
CA GLY A 309 -17.09 14.78 8.20
C GLY A 309 -15.69 14.71 8.88
N GLU A 310 -15.15 15.86 9.30
CA GLU A 310 -13.94 16.03 10.15
C GLU A 310 -12.85 14.96 9.98
N GLN A 311 -12.45 14.71 8.74
CA GLN A 311 -11.30 13.86 8.47
C GLN A 311 -10.04 14.70 8.66
N LEU A 312 -9.55 14.76 9.89
CA LEU A 312 -8.31 15.45 10.21
C LEU A 312 -7.16 14.76 9.48
N ILE A 313 -6.61 15.44 8.48
CA ILE A 313 -5.26 15.17 7.99
C ILE A 313 -4.34 15.72 9.07
N ALA A 314 -3.54 14.86 9.71
CA ALA A 314 -2.51 15.34 10.62
C ALA A 314 -1.65 16.40 9.90
N PRO A 315 -1.32 17.53 10.54
CA PRO A 315 -0.47 18.54 9.95
C PRO A 315 0.85 17.86 9.57
N LYS A 316 1.10 17.82 8.28
CA LYS A 316 2.35 17.36 7.69
C LYS A 316 2.79 18.46 6.76
N LYS A 317 4.07 18.80 6.79
CA LYS A 317 4.68 19.72 5.84
C LYS A 317 4.37 19.22 4.42
N ARG A 318 3.88 20.11 3.57
CA ARG A 318 3.53 19.79 2.18
C ARG A 318 4.46 20.51 1.24
N ARG A 319 4.55 19.99 0.01
CA ARG A 319 5.36 20.59 -1.05
C ARG A 319 4.48 20.96 -2.25
N CYS A 320 4.48 22.23 -2.62
CA CYS A 320 3.76 22.76 -3.77
C CYS A 320 4.74 23.26 -4.83
N LEU A 321 4.59 22.77 -6.06
CA LEU A 321 5.29 23.32 -7.22
C LEU A 321 4.39 24.32 -7.96
N VAL A 322 4.80 25.58 -8.01
CA VAL A 322 4.13 26.64 -8.76
C VAL A 322 4.65 26.65 -10.19
N TRP A 323 3.79 26.28 -11.14
CA TRP A 323 4.10 26.18 -12.56
C TRP A 323 3.79 27.50 -13.28
N LEU A 324 4.83 28.28 -13.55
CA LEU A 324 4.74 29.65 -14.07
C LEU A 324 4.98 29.71 -15.58
N ASP A 325 4.29 30.59 -16.30
CA ASP A 325 4.65 30.94 -17.68
C ASP A 325 5.73 32.05 -17.72
N ARG A 326 6.24 32.38 -18.92
CA ARG A 326 7.38 33.31 -19.10
C ARG A 326 7.16 34.66 -18.39
N ASP A 327 5.96 35.21 -18.48
CA ASP A 327 5.63 36.54 -17.96
C ASP A 327 4.66 36.49 -16.77
N ALA A 328 4.77 35.45 -15.93
CA ALA A 328 3.85 35.25 -14.82
C ALA A 328 3.99 36.33 -13.73
N ALA A 329 2.88 37.01 -13.44
CA ALA A 329 2.74 37.92 -12.31
C ALA A 329 2.67 37.13 -10.97
N PRO A 330 2.97 37.79 -9.83
CA PRO A 330 2.74 37.20 -8.51
C PRO A 330 1.28 36.75 -8.38
N VAL A 331 1.06 35.62 -7.71
CA VAL A 331 -0.28 35.09 -7.46
C VAL A 331 -0.68 35.51 -6.03
N PRO A 332 -1.53 36.54 -5.84
CA PRO A 332 -1.73 37.15 -4.52
C PRO A 332 -2.26 36.16 -3.47
N ALA A 333 -3.10 35.20 -3.89
CA ALA A 333 -3.62 34.18 -3.00
C ALA A 333 -2.51 33.29 -2.39
N LEU A 334 -1.45 32.98 -3.15
CA LEU A 334 -0.33 32.19 -2.62
C LEU A 334 0.52 32.97 -1.61
N LEU A 335 0.60 34.30 -1.76
CA LEU A 335 1.35 35.17 -0.85
C LEU A 335 0.70 35.26 0.53
N SER A 336 -0.57 34.86 0.65
CA SER A 336 -1.33 34.87 1.91
C SER A 336 -1.27 33.55 2.69
N ILE A 337 -0.64 32.51 2.15
CA ILE A 337 -0.52 31.20 2.80
C ILE A 337 0.72 31.20 3.71
N GLU A 338 0.52 30.91 5.00
CA GLU A 338 1.64 30.83 5.94
C GLU A 338 2.60 29.67 5.58
N PRO A 339 3.93 29.90 5.55
CA PRO A 339 4.91 28.92 5.05
C PRO A 339 5.05 27.65 5.90
N ASP A 340 4.60 27.67 7.15
CA ASP A 340 4.91 26.61 8.12
C ASP A 340 4.32 25.24 7.70
N ASP A 341 3.19 25.26 6.99
CA ASP A 341 2.52 24.05 6.49
C ASP A 341 2.85 23.70 5.03
N LEU A 342 3.35 24.66 4.24
CA LEU A 342 3.50 24.51 2.79
C LEU A 342 4.82 25.11 2.27
N ALA A 343 5.72 24.25 1.81
CA ALA A 343 6.93 24.64 1.11
C ALA A 343 6.64 24.91 -0.37
N PHE A 344 6.82 26.15 -0.79
CA PHE A 344 6.69 26.57 -2.18
C PHE A 344 8.00 26.41 -2.94
N GLU A 345 7.88 25.86 -4.15
CA GLU A 345 8.93 25.85 -5.16
C GLU A 345 8.34 26.32 -6.48
N TYR A 346 9.17 26.81 -7.38
CA TYR A 346 8.71 27.41 -8.63
C TYR A 346 9.30 26.68 -9.82
N CYS A 347 8.57 26.65 -10.94
CA CYS A 347 9.03 26.09 -12.20
C CYS A 347 8.77 27.08 -13.33
N VAL A 348 9.84 27.50 -14.01
CA VAL A 348 9.79 28.45 -15.14
C VAL A 348 10.25 27.80 -16.44
N PRO A 349 9.80 28.27 -17.62
CA PRO A 349 10.30 27.79 -18.90
C PRO A 349 11.80 28.06 -19.07
N ALA A 350 12.51 27.14 -19.73
CA ALA A 350 13.93 27.33 -20.05
C ALA A 350 14.16 28.65 -20.81
N GLY A 351 15.23 29.36 -20.43
CA GLY A 351 15.55 30.68 -20.98
C GLY A 351 14.72 31.85 -20.42
N THR A 352 13.89 31.62 -19.40
CA THR A 352 13.19 32.70 -18.67
C THR A 352 14.07 33.18 -17.51
N ALA A 353 14.24 34.50 -17.36
CA ALA A 353 14.89 35.07 -16.18
C ALA A 353 14.07 34.79 -14.92
N ARG A 354 14.73 34.68 -13.75
CA ARG A 354 14.04 34.51 -12.46
C ARG A 354 13.11 35.72 -12.23
N PRO A 355 11.79 35.52 -12.02
CA PRO A 355 10.90 36.61 -11.67
C PRO A 355 11.35 37.31 -10.38
N THR A 356 11.39 38.64 -10.40
CA THR A 356 11.94 39.48 -9.31
C THR A 356 11.17 39.39 -8.00
N TRP A 357 9.90 39.01 -8.05
CA TRP A 357 9.03 38.85 -6.89
C TRP A 357 9.22 37.51 -6.17
N ILE A 358 9.96 36.55 -6.76
CA ILE A 358 10.31 35.30 -6.10
C ILE A 358 11.51 35.56 -5.19
N ALA A 359 11.34 35.35 -3.88
CA ALA A 359 12.38 35.51 -2.86
C ALA A 359 13.69 34.82 -3.29
N PRO A 360 14.88 35.44 -3.14
CA PRO A 360 16.13 34.93 -3.71
C PRO A 360 16.51 33.50 -3.31
N ASP A 361 16.13 33.09 -2.10
CA ASP A 361 16.37 31.78 -1.50
C ASP A 361 15.36 30.69 -1.92
N ALA A 362 14.25 31.07 -2.57
CA ALA A 362 13.27 30.11 -3.03
C ALA A 362 13.84 29.19 -4.13
N LEU A 363 13.44 27.91 -4.11
CA LEU A 363 13.89 26.94 -5.10
C LEU A 363 13.14 27.15 -6.44
N VAL A 364 13.90 27.35 -7.51
CA VAL A 364 13.38 27.56 -8.86
C VAL A 364 13.95 26.49 -9.80
N HIS A 365 13.06 25.74 -10.42
CA HIS A 365 13.34 24.72 -11.41
C HIS A 365 13.10 25.26 -12.83
N THR A 366 13.78 24.67 -13.80
CA THR A 366 13.57 24.97 -15.22
C THR A 366 12.88 23.80 -15.91
N ARG A 367 11.87 24.08 -16.74
CA ARG A 367 11.24 23.06 -17.59
C ARG A 367 11.57 23.25 -19.07
N PRO A 368 11.60 22.16 -19.86
CA PRO A 368 11.71 22.28 -21.31
C PRO A 368 10.51 23.05 -21.88
N GLU A 369 10.80 23.90 -22.87
CA GLU A 369 9.78 24.62 -23.61
C GLU A 369 8.91 23.64 -24.43
N ASN A 370 7.69 24.08 -24.79
CA ASN A 370 6.72 23.35 -25.61
C ASN A 370 7.32 22.87 -26.94
N SER A 371 8.05 21.76 -26.91
CA SER A 371 8.44 20.98 -28.08
C SER A 371 7.36 19.94 -28.38
N GLY A 372 7.26 19.47 -29.62
CA GLY A 372 6.10 18.73 -30.17
C GLY A 372 5.58 17.49 -29.42
N LYS A 373 6.23 17.05 -28.32
CA LYS A 373 5.70 16.07 -27.35
C LYS A 373 5.74 16.64 -25.91
N PRO A 374 4.96 17.69 -25.59
CA PRO A 374 5.10 18.41 -24.32
C PRO A 374 4.74 17.54 -23.11
N THR A 375 3.77 16.62 -23.25
CA THR A 375 3.40 15.71 -22.16
C THR A 375 4.57 14.85 -21.67
N GLU A 376 5.37 14.25 -22.56
CA GLU A 376 6.44 13.33 -22.16
C GLU A 376 7.58 14.08 -21.44
N ALA A 377 8.02 15.20 -22.04
CA ALA A 377 9.06 16.05 -21.48
C ALA A 377 8.66 16.63 -20.12
N TRP A 378 7.43 17.12 -19.99
CA TRP A 378 6.91 17.64 -18.70
C TRP A 378 6.69 16.53 -17.67
N THR A 379 6.32 15.32 -18.11
CA THR A 379 6.19 14.18 -17.19
C THR A 379 7.52 13.84 -16.56
N GLU A 380 8.61 13.81 -17.33
CA GLU A 380 9.93 13.50 -16.78
C GLU A 380 10.46 14.65 -15.92
N CYS A 381 10.29 15.90 -16.35
CA CYS A 381 10.60 17.08 -15.54
C CYS A 381 9.89 17.04 -14.17
N LEU A 382 8.58 16.76 -14.14
CA LEU A 382 7.84 16.64 -12.88
C LEU A 382 8.33 15.48 -12.00
N ARG A 383 8.77 14.37 -12.59
CA ARG A 383 9.33 13.23 -11.85
C ARG A 383 10.70 13.57 -11.26
N GLU A 384 11.54 14.29 -12.00
CA GLU A 384 12.85 14.74 -11.52
C GLU A 384 12.70 15.73 -10.38
N ILE A 385 11.81 16.72 -10.52
CA ILE A 385 11.49 17.69 -9.47
C ILE A 385 10.90 16.95 -8.25
N ASP A 386 9.93 16.05 -8.42
CA ASP A 386 9.40 15.27 -7.29
C ASP A 386 10.51 14.49 -6.59
N ALA A 387 11.37 13.80 -7.35
CA ALA A 387 12.43 12.96 -6.80
C ALA A 387 13.61 13.73 -6.18
N SER A 388 13.73 15.04 -6.39
CA SER A 388 14.85 15.85 -5.89
C SER A 388 14.83 16.07 -4.37
N ALA A 389 13.67 15.92 -3.73
CA ALA A 389 13.48 16.13 -2.30
C ALA A 389 12.97 14.88 -1.55
N ALA A 390 13.25 14.83 -0.24
CA ALA A 390 12.73 13.79 0.65
C ALA A 390 11.20 13.90 0.80
N LEU A 391 10.69 15.13 0.87
CA LEU A 391 9.26 15.41 0.86
C LEU A 391 8.72 15.31 -0.58
N PRO A 392 7.72 14.45 -0.84
CA PRO A 392 7.17 14.32 -2.18
C PRO A 392 6.33 15.53 -2.54
N LEU A 393 6.26 15.87 -3.83
CA LEU A 393 5.29 16.85 -4.32
C LEU A 393 3.87 16.39 -3.96
N ASP A 394 3.11 17.26 -3.30
CA ASP A 394 1.70 17.04 -3.01
C ASP A 394 0.84 17.47 -4.18
N PHE A 395 1.12 18.65 -4.73
CA PHE A 395 0.43 19.17 -5.91
C PHE A 395 1.29 20.18 -6.67
N VAL A 396 0.92 20.38 -7.93
CA VAL A 396 1.39 21.42 -8.82
C VAL A 396 0.27 22.45 -8.94
N TYR A 397 0.55 23.68 -8.56
CA TYR A 397 -0.34 24.80 -8.81
C TYR A 397 0.04 25.43 -10.15
N ALA A 398 -0.89 25.48 -11.09
CA ALA A 398 -0.70 26.04 -12.42
C ALA A 398 -1.83 27.02 -12.71
N PRO A 399 -1.62 28.35 -12.62
CA PRO A 399 -2.65 29.34 -12.94
C PRO A 399 -3.25 29.13 -14.33
N ASN A 400 -2.38 28.83 -15.30
CA ASN A 400 -2.74 28.53 -16.68
C ASN A 400 -2.70 27.01 -16.91
N PHE A 401 -3.84 26.35 -16.72
CA PHE A 401 -3.93 24.89 -16.86
C PHE A 401 -4.17 24.43 -18.30
N GLY A 402 -3.12 23.88 -18.90
CA GLY A 402 -3.23 23.11 -20.14
C GLY A 402 -3.66 21.66 -19.91
N LYS A 403 -4.44 21.09 -20.85
CA LYS A 403 -4.79 19.65 -20.86
C LYS A 403 -3.54 18.76 -20.82
N GLU A 404 -2.46 19.18 -21.48
CA GLU A 404 -1.17 18.50 -21.53
C GLU A 404 -0.48 18.46 -20.16
N LEU A 405 -0.44 19.58 -19.43
CA LEU A 405 0.15 19.61 -18.08
C LEU A 405 -0.64 18.71 -17.11
N GLY A 406 -1.97 18.77 -17.18
CA GLY A 406 -2.80 17.87 -16.39
C GLY A 406 -2.56 16.39 -16.73
N LYS A 407 -2.24 16.06 -17.99
CA LYS A 407 -1.86 14.70 -18.41
C LYS A 407 -0.48 14.33 -17.87
N ALA A 408 0.51 15.22 -18.02
CA ALA A 408 1.86 15.03 -17.51
C ALA A 408 1.88 14.80 -16.00
N GLY A 409 1.14 15.60 -15.23
CA GLY A 409 0.98 15.42 -13.79
C GLY A 409 0.43 14.04 -13.44
N ARG A 410 -0.65 13.58 -14.10
CA ARG A 410 -1.20 12.24 -13.86
C ARG A 410 -0.20 11.12 -14.15
N GLU A 411 0.59 11.25 -15.22
CA GLU A 411 1.62 10.27 -15.59
C GLU A 411 2.86 10.33 -14.66
N ALA A 412 3.11 11.49 -14.03
CA ALA A 412 4.13 11.68 -13.01
C ALA A 412 3.67 11.26 -11.60
N GLY A 413 2.37 11.03 -11.37
CA GLY A 413 1.81 10.86 -10.03
C GLY A 413 1.68 12.17 -9.23
N VAL A 414 1.72 13.28 -9.97
CA VAL A 414 1.50 14.70 -9.71
C VAL A 414 0.03 15.17 -9.70
N VAL A 415 -0.57 15.69 -8.62
CA VAL A 415 -1.83 16.45 -8.75
C VAL A 415 -1.54 17.78 -9.46
N VAL A 416 -2.38 18.23 -10.39
CA VAL A 416 -2.27 19.58 -10.97
C VAL A 416 -3.58 20.32 -10.73
N THR A 417 -3.51 21.53 -10.18
CA THR A 417 -4.66 22.36 -9.82
C THR A 417 -4.49 23.81 -10.30
N THR A 418 -5.60 24.48 -10.61
CA THR A 418 -5.66 25.92 -10.89
C THR A 418 -6.15 26.75 -9.71
N GLN A 419 -6.62 26.09 -8.66
CA GLN A 419 -7.15 26.76 -7.49
C GLN A 419 -6.01 27.02 -6.52
N PRO A 420 -5.84 28.28 -6.10
CA PRO A 420 -4.80 28.66 -5.15
C PRO A 420 -5.05 28.08 -3.77
#